data_AF-A0A7Y9H6G6-F1
#
_entry.id   AF-A0A7Y9H6G6-F1
#
_cell.length_a   1.000
_cell.length_b   1.000
_cell.length_c   1.000
_cell.angle_alpha   90.00
_cell.angle_beta   90.00
_cell.angle_gamma   90.00
#
_symmetry.space_group_name_H-M   'P 1'
#
loop_
_entity.id
_entity.type
_entity.pdbx_description
1 polymer ?
#
loop_
_entity_poly.entity_id
_entity_poly.type
_entity_poly.pdbx_seq_one_letter_code
_entity_poly.pdbx_strand_id
1 'polypeptide(L)' 'MSERAQPFHCPYCGDENLFPQEGAGAWECRSCLRAFTVRMTGMIRPPTAGGAA' A
#
# COMPACT_ATOMS: atom_id res chain seq x y z
N MET A 1 -2.22 17.85 -7.58
CA MET A 1 -2.24 16.38 -7.74
C MET A 1 -2.59 15.78 -6.38
N SER A 2 -3.63 14.96 -6.27
CA SER A 2 -4.01 14.30 -5.01
C SER A 2 -2.89 13.36 -4.55
N GLU A 3 -2.10 13.85 -3.62
CA GLU A 3 -0.86 13.31 -3.03
C GLU A 3 -1.05 12.09 -2.12
N ARG A 4 -2.15 11.33 -2.27
CA ARG A 4 -2.42 10.10 -1.51
C ARG A 4 -2.63 8.96 -2.50
N ALA A 5 -1.62 8.11 -2.65
CA ALA A 5 -1.77 6.87 -3.41
C ALA A 5 -2.90 6.03 -2.79
N GLN A 6 -3.92 5.74 -3.60
CA GLN A 6 -4.99 4.83 -3.21
C GLN A 6 -4.54 3.39 -3.52
N PRO A 7 -4.50 2.48 -2.53
CA PRO A 7 -4.35 1.06 -2.79
C PRO A 7 -5.59 0.57 -3.54
N PHE A 8 -5.39 -0.17 -4.63
CA PHE A 8 -6.48 -0.79 -5.39
C PHE A 8 -6.90 -2.14 -4.79
N HIS A 9 -5.96 -2.89 -4.18
CA HIS A 9 -6.20 -4.20 -3.61
C HIS A 9 -5.77 -4.28 -2.15
N CYS A 10 -6.54 -4.99 -1.32
CA CYS A 10 -6.19 -5.25 0.07
C CYS A 10 -4.93 -6.12 0.15
N PRO A 11 -3.88 -5.71 0.87
CA PRO A 11 -2.65 -6.49 0.98
C PRO A 11 -2.83 -7.83 1.71
N TYR A 12 -3.99 -8.05 2.35
CA TYR A 12 -4.28 -9.25 3.11
C TYR A 12 -5.19 -10.26 2.36
N CYS A 13 -6.19 -9.79 1.61
CA CYS A 13 -7.15 -10.67 0.94
C CYS A 13 -7.30 -10.45 -0.57
N GLY A 14 -6.61 -9.46 -1.15
CA GLY A 14 -6.66 -9.15 -2.59
C GLY A 14 -7.93 -8.42 -3.06
N ASP A 15 -8.91 -8.25 -2.18
CA ASP A 15 -10.19 -7.62 -2.49
C ASP A 15 -10.08 -6.09 -2.62
N GLU A 16 -10.98 -5.48 -3.39
CA GLU A 16 -10.97 -4.05 -3.73
C GLU A 16 -11.89 -3.20 -2.83
N ASN A 17 -12.59 -3.82 -1.88
CA ASN A 17 -13.52 -3.17 -0.95
C ASN A 17 -12.78 -2.40 0.16
N LEU A 18 -12.02 -1.39 -0.26
CA LEU A 18 -11.12 -0.57 0.55
C LEU A 18 -11.71 0.83 0.78
N PHE A 19 -11.66 1.30 2.02
CA PHE A 19 -12.15 2.63 2.40
C PHE A 19 -11.07 3.39 3.18
N PRO A 20 -10.89 4.70 2.90
CA PRO A 20 -10.01 5.53 3.70
C PRO A 20 -10.58 5.70 5.10
N GLN A 21 -9.70 5.85 6.09
CA GLN A 21 -10.03 6.15 7.47
C GLN A 21 -9.39 7.48 7.89
N GLU A 22 -9.89 8.05 8.98
CA GLU A 22 -9.28 9.24 9.58
C GLU A 22 -7.86 8.91 10.06
N GLY A 23 -6.86 9.61 9.50
CA GLY A 23 -5.45 9.37 9.78
C GLY A 23 -4.58 9.36 8.52
N ALA A 24 -3.30 9.69 8.67
CA ALA A 24 -2.37 9.80 7.55
C ALA A 24 -2.16 8.44 6.86
N GLY A 25 -2.83 8.25 5.72
CA GLY A 25 -2.75 7.01 4.93
C GLY A 25 -3.46 5.82 5.58
N ALA A 26 -4.42 6.03 6.49
CA ALA A 26 -5.17 4.96 7.12
C ALA A 26 -6.26 4.40 6.18
N TRP A 27 -6.40 3.08 6.16
CA TRP A 27 -7.32 2.33 5.31
C TRP A 27 -7.95 1.16 6.06
N GLU A 28 -9.17 0.81 5.69
CA GLU A 28 -9.83 -0.43 6.11
C GLU A 28 -10.24 -1.25 4.88
N CYS A 29 -10.24 -2.57 5.01
CA CYS A 29 -10.87 -3.49 4.07
C CYS A 29 -12.16 -4.04 4.68
N ARG A 30 -13.30 -3.79 4.04
CA ARG A 30 -14.59 -4.28 4.54
C ARG A 30 -14.88 -5.74 4.22
N SER A 31 -14.13 -6.33 3.29
CA SER A 31 -14.26 -7.76 2.95
C SER A 31 -13.57 -8.68 3.97
N CYS A 32 -12.45 -8.25 4.54
CA CYS A 32 -11.71 -9.05 5.53
C CYS A 32 -11.56 -8.38 6.91
N LEU A 33 -12.19 -7.22 7.11
CA LEU A 33 -12.27 -6.46 8.37
C LEU A 33 -10.91 -6.07 8.97
N ARG A 34 -9.90 -5.86 8.13
CA ARG A 34 -8.55 -5.43 8.57
C ARG A 34 -8.35 -3.94 8.29
N ALA A 35 -7.79 -3.24 9.27
CA ALA A 35 -7.29 -1.87 9.14
C ALA A 35 -5.76 -1.86 8.98
N PHE A 36 -5.24 -0.94 8.17
CA PHE A 36 -3.82 -0.79 7.90
C PHE A 36 -3.48 0.65 7.47
N THR A 37 -2.18 0.98 7.46
CA THR A 37 -1.69 2.30 7.04
C THR A 37 -0.72 2.17 5.88
N VAL A 38 -0.90 2.99 4.85
CA VAL A 38 -0.01 3.09 3.69
C VAL A 38 0.87 4.33 3.84
N ARG A 39 2.18 4.14 3.71
CA ARG A 39 3.18 5.22 3.77
C ARG A 39 4.20 5.07 2.65
N MET A 40 4.53 6.17 1.99
CA MET A 40 5.67 6.23 1.08
C MET A 40 6.96 6.37 1.91
N THR A 41 7.83 5.37 1.83
CA THR A 41 9.11 5.35 2.55
C THR A 41 10.20 6.11 1.79
N GLY A 42 10.13 6.15 0.46
CA GLY A 42 11.11 6.78 -0.42
C GLY A 42 11.25 6.03 -1.74
N MET A 43 12.23 6.42 -2.56
CA MET A 43 12.59 5.71 -3.80
C MET A 43 13.74 4.74 -3.50
N ILE A 44 13.57 3.45 -3.83
CA ILE A 44 14.65 2.47 -3.74
C ILE A 44 15.60 2.59 -4.94
N ARG A 45 16.88 2.25 -4.73
CA ARG A 45 17.82 2.08 -5.85
C ARG A 45 17.51 0.74 -6.54
N PRO A 46 17.52 0.68 -7.88
CA PRO A 46 17.41 -0.61 -8.57
C PRO A 46 18.56 -1.52 -8.11
N PRO A 47 18.32 -2.85 -8.03
CA PRO A 47 19.40 -3.78 -7.76
C PRO A 47 20.51 -3.55 -8.78
N THR A 48 21.75 -3.40 -8.32
CA THR A 48 22.88 -3.33 -9.25
C THR A 48 22.95 -4.67 -9.96
N ALA A 49 23.02 -4.68 -11.29
CA ALA A 49 23.31 -5.90 -12.03
C ALA A 49 24.76 -6.30 -11.73
N GLY A 50 24.99 -6.97 -10.60
CA GLY A 50 26.29 -7.27 -10.04
C GLY A 50 26.42 -8.73 -9.66
N GLY A 51 26.62 -9.58 -10.67
CA GLY A 51 27.42 -10.81 -10.60
C GLY A 51 26.92 -11.94 -9.71
N ALA A 52 26.04 -12.79 -10.24
CA ALA A 52 26.01 -14.20 -9.85
C ALA A 52 26.66 -15.01 -10.99
N ALA A 53 27.94 -15.32 -10.79
CA ALA A 53 28.67 -16.41 -11.42
C ALA A 53 29.38 -17.17 -10.30
#